data_AF-A0A958C443-F1
#
_entry.id   AF-A0A958C443-F1
#
_cell.length_a   1.000
_cell.length_b   1.000
_cell.length_c   1.000
_cell.angle_alpha   90.00
_cell.angle_beta   90.00
_cell.angle_gamma   90.00
#
_symmetry.space_group_name_H-M   'P 1'
#
loop_
_entity.id
_entity.type
_entity.pdbx_description
1 polymer ?
#
loop_
_entity_poly.entity_id
_entity_poly.type
_entity_poly.pdbx_seq_one_letter_code
_entity_poly.pdbx_strand_id
1 'polypeptide(L)'
;DIGYLSPRPNERDDGVLSLVISLDPAYWGSELETQTMGGFLSEVGQGNPQPARILVSTNAHADRIEEAMAGYDLVREMDMRPVLYKILAPANPPAE
;
A
#
# COMPACT_ATOMS: atom_id res chain seq x y z
N ASP A 1 9.71 -15.70 -13.47
CA ASP A 1 9.87 -14.47 -12.68
C ASP A 1 8.51 -14.17 -12.06
N ILE A 2 8.44 -13.93 -10.74
CA ILE A 2 7.17 -13.78 -10.01
C ILE A 2 6.67 -12.32 -10.00
N GLY A 3 7.55 -11.37 -10.35
CA GLY A 3 7.29 -9.93 -10.32
C GLY A 3 8.33 -9.17 -9.47
N TYR A 4 8.04 -7.91 -9.15
CA TYR A 4 8.89 -7.07 -8.32
C TYR A 4 8.08 -6.25 -7.30
N LEU A 5 8.76 -5.99 -6.18
CA LEU A 5 8.36 -5.02 -5.16
C LEU A 5 9.48 -3.99 -5.00
N SER A 6 9.13 -2.71 -5.02
CA SER A 6 10.11 -1.62 -4.97
C SER A 6 9.63 -0.50 -4.04
N PRO A 7 10.26 -0.32 -2.86
CA PRO A 7 10.02 0.88 -2.08
C PRO A 7 10.56 2.08 -2.87
N ARG A 8 9.75 3.13 -2.92
CA ARG A 8 10.07 4.40 -3.57
C ARG A 8 10.15 5.49 -2.52
N PRO A 9 11.19 6.36 -2.60
CA PRO A 9 11.24 7.55 -1.76
C PRO A 9 10.01 8.42 -2.03
N ASN A 10 9.77 9.38 -1.15
CA ASN A 10 8.69 10.35 -1.28
C ASN A 10 8.89 11.24 -2.53
N GLU A 11 8.52 10.72 -3.70
CA GLU A 11 8.65 11.38 -5.01
C GLU A 11 7.66 12.55 -5.17
N ARG A 12 6.64 12.64 -4.31
CA ARG A 12 5.61 13.70 -4.33
C ARG A 12 5.86 14.83 -3.35
N ASP A 13 6.92 14.75 -2.55
CA ASP A 13 7.25 15.70 -1.48
C ASP A 13 6.12 15.87 -0.43
N ASP A 14 5.30 14.83 -0.21
CA ASP A 14 4.13 14.85 0.69
C ASP A 14 4.34 14.10 2.02
N GLY A 15 5.54 13.58 2.24
CA GLY A 15 5.95 12.82 3.42
C GLY A 15 5.53 11.35 3.37
N VAL A 16 4.89 10.88 2.29
CA VAL A 16 4.31 9.53 2.21
C VAL A 16 5.26 8.57 1.48
N LEU A 17 5.73 7.55 2.20
CA LEU A 17 6.51 6.47 1.59
C LEU A 17 5.64 5.63 0.66
N SER A 18 6.20 5.24 -0.49
CA SER A 18 5.46 4.50 -1.50
C SER A 18 6.09 3.12 -1.73
N LEU A 19 5.27 2.11 -1.96
CA LEU A 19 5.68 0.77 -2.39
C LEU A 19 5.03 0.49 -3.75
N VAL A 20 5.84 0.21 -4.76
CA VAL A 20 5.35 -0.22 -6.07
C VAL A 20 5.33 -1.75 -6.11
N ILE A 21 4.21 -2.31 -6.54
CA ILE A 21 4.00 -3.75 -6.64
C ILE A 21 3.58 -4.10 -8.07
N SER A 22 4.31 -5.04 -8.66
CA SER A 22 3.94 -5.66 -9.92
C SER A 22 4.23 -7.15 -9.80
N LEU A 23 3.18 -7.94 -9.58
CA LEU A 23 3.26 -9.40 -9.47
C LEU A 23 2.50 -10.06 -10.60
N ASP A 24 2.89 -11.30 -10.92
CA ASP A 24 2.07 -12.15 -11.78
C ASP A 24 0.66 -12.34 -11.15
N PRO A 25 -0.43 -12.30 -11.95
CA PRO A 25 -1.80 -12.46 -11.47
C PRO A 25 -2.05 -13.64 -10.54
N ALA A 26 -1.28 -14.73 -10.67
CA ALA A 26 -1.38 -15.89 -9.79
C ALA A 26 -1.02 -15.59 -8.32
N TYR A 27 -0.34 -14.48 -8.05
CA TYR A 27 0.12 -14.10 -6.70
C TYR A 27 -0.65 -12.91 -6.10
N TRP A 28 -1.64 -12.35 -6.81
CA TRP A 28 -2.44 -11.25 -6.30
C TRP A 28 -3.31 -11.67 -5.11
N GLY A 29 -3.18 -10.96 -3.99
CA GLY A 29 -3.82 -11.29 -2.72
C GLY A 29 -3.24 -12.54 -2.04
N SER A 30 -2.10 -13.05 -2.51
CA SER A 30 -1.46 -14.21 -1.90
C SER A 30 -0.88 -13.86 -0.53
N GLU A 31 -0.68 -14.88 0.30
CA GLU A 31 -0.01 -14.73 1.60
C GLU A 31 1.37 -14.08 1.47
N LEU A 32 2.11 -14.39 0.40
CA LEU A 32 3.41 -13.77 0.12
C LEU A 32 3.30 -12.26 -0.07
N GLU A 33 2.31 -11.82 -0.85
CA GLU A 33 2.06 -10.40 -1.10
C GLU A 33 1.63 -9.69 0.19
N THR A 34 0.69 -10.27 0.94
CA THR A 34 0.17 -9.66 2.17
C THR A 34 1.21 -9.60 3.28
N GLN A 35 2.05 -10.62 3.44
CA GLN A 35 3.16 -10.59 4.40
C GLN A 35 4.19 -9.52 4.03
N THR A 36 4.54 -9.40 2.74
CA THR A 36 5.50 -8.38 2.29
C THR A 36 4.97 -6.97 2.48
N MET A 37 3.70 -6.74 2.12
CA MET A 37 3.02 -5.47 2.37
C MET A 37 2.89 -5.16 3.86
N GLY A 38 2.53 -6.14 4.69
CA GLY A 38 2.44 -5.99 6.13
C GLY A 38 3.78 -5.61 6.77
N GLY A 39 4.87 -6.23 6.32
CA GLY A 39 6.23 -5.87 6.72
C GLY A 39 6.58 -4.42 6.35
N PHE A 40 6.35 -4.03 5.09
CA PHE A 40 6.56 -2.64 4.66
C PHE A 40 5.75 -1.65 5.51
N LEU A 41 4.46 -1.92 5.72
CA LEU A 41 3.59 -1.06 6.53
C LEU A 41 4.01 -0.99 8.00
N SER A 42 4.67 -2.03 8.53
CA SER A 42 5.21 -2.05 9.88
C SER A 42 6.56 -1.33 10.01
N GLU A 43 7.39 -1.36 8.96
CA GLU A 43 8.68 -0.68 8.91
C GLU A 43 8.52 0.83 8.68
N VAL A 44 7.50 1.21 7.89
CA VAL A 44 7.11 2.61 7.68
C VAL A 44 6.73 3.22 9.03
N GLY A 45 7.58 4.12 9.52
CA GLY A 45 7.38 4.88 10.75
C GLY A 45 8.09 4.36 12.00
N GLN A 46 8.98 3.35 11.90
CA GLN A 46 9.81 2.87 13.01
C GLN A 46 9.02 2.53 14.29
N GLY A 47 7.84 1.91 14.13
CA GLY A 47 6.94 1.60 15.24
C GLY A 47 5.86 2.65 15.52
N ASN A 48 5.87 3.79 14.83
CA ASN A 48 4.75 4.73 14.79
C ASN A 48 3.95 4.54 13.50
N PRO A 49 2.61 4.49 13.55
CA PRO A 49 1.79 4.48 12.35
C PRO A 49 2.07 5.73 11.50
N GLN A 50 2.59 5.54 10.29
CA GLN A 50 2.83 6.61 9.32
C GLN A 50 2.07 6.30 8.02
N PRO A 51 1.60 7.32 7.29
CA PRO A 51 0.92 7.10 6.02
C PRO A 51 1.85 6.42 5.01
N ALA A 52 1.29 5.50 4.22
CA ALA A 52 2.02 4.71 3.24
C ALA A 52 1.19 4.54 1.95
N ARG A 53 1.83 4.49 0.80
CA ARG A 53 1.16 4.39 -0.50
C ARG A 53 1.52 3.09 -1.19
N ILE A 54 0.54 2.37 -1.73
CA ILE A 54 0.76 1.06 -2.36
C ILE A 54 0.38 1.10 -3.85
N LEU A 55 1.35 1.42 -4.69
CA LEU A 55 1.13 1.55 -6.13
C LEU A 55 0.99 0.16 -6.78
N VAL A 56 -0.22 -0.21 -7.17
CA VAL A 56 -0.51 -1.41 -7.98
C VAL A 56 -0.87 -1.03 -9.41
N SER A 57 -0.90 -2.02 -10.30
CA SER A 57 -0.99 -1.76 -11.75
C SER A 57 -2.40 -1.92 -12.34
N THR A 58 -3.31 -2.63 -11.66
CA THR A 58 -4.67 -2.92 -12.18
C THR A 58 -5.73 -2.87 -11.08
N ASN A 59 -6.99 -2.59 -11.45
CA ASN A 59 -8.13 -2.66 -10.51
C ASN A 59 -8.36 -4.09 -10.00
N ALA A 60 -8.16 -5.10 -10.86
CA ALA A 60 -8.32 -6.49 -10.45
C ALA A 60 -7.28 -6.91 -9.38
N HIS A 61 -6.06 -6.40 -9.48
CA HIS A 61 -5.03 -6.58 -8.46
C HIS A 61 -5.43 -5.85 -7.17
N ALA A 62 -5.92 -4.61 -7.32
CA ALA A 62 -6.40 -3.81 -6.21
C ALA A 62 -7.52 -4.50 -5.40
N ASP A 63 -8.51 -5.08 -6.09
CA ASP A 63 -9.64 -5.79 -5.48
C ASP A 63 -9.16 -6.98 -4.63
N ARG A 64 -8.19 -7.74 -5.12
CA ARG A 64 -7.63 -8.91 -4.41
C ARG A 64 -6.85 -8.51 -3.16
N ILE A 65 -6.12 -7.41 -3.20
CA ILE A 65 -5.37 -6.91 -2.03
C ILE A 65 -6.34 -6.39 -0.96
N GLU A 66 -7.37 -5.64 -1.35
CA GLU A 66 -8.38 -5.13 -0.41
C GLU A 66 -9.09 -6.26 0.33
N GLU A 67 -9.48 -7.33 -0.38
CA GLU A 67 -10.04 -8.53 0.24
C GLU A 67 -9.05 -9.18 1.22
N ALA A 68 -7.80 -9.39 0.78
CA ALA A 68 -6.79 -10.07 1.57
C ALA A 68 -6.29 -9.25 2.77
N MET A 69 -6.43 -7.91 2.73
CA MET A 69 -5.96 -6.98 3.75
C MET A 69 -7.08 -6.14 4.38
N ALA A 70 -8.30 -6.68 4.43
CA ALA A 70 -9.46 -5.98 4.98
C ALA A 70 -9.28 -5.41 6.40
N GLY A 71 -8.35 -5.97 7.20
CA GLY A 71 -8.01 -5.46 8.54
C GLY A 71 -7.05 -4.26 8.58
N TYR A 72 -6.63 -3.72 7.44
CA TYR A 72 -5.61 -2.66 7.33
C TYR A 72 -6.18 -1.30 6.89
N ASP A 73 -7.50 -1.14 6.76
CA ASP A 73 -8.17 0.12 6.39
C ASP A 73 -7.56 0.78 5.14
N LEU A 74 -7.35 0.00 4.07
CA LEU A 74 -6.84 0.51 2.80
C LEU A 74 -7.88 1.38 2.10
N VAL A 75 -7.47 2.48 1.46
CA VAL A 75 -8.37 3.43 0.77
C VAL A 75 -7.92 3.61 -0.67
N ARG A 76 -8.76 3.23 -1.63
CA ARG A 76 -8.46 3.39 -3.06
C ARG A 76 -8.67 4.84 -3.51
N GLU A 77 -7.64 5.48 -4.06
CA GLU A 77 -7.80 6.75 -4.80
C GLU A 77 -7.63 6.50 -6.31
N MET A 78 -8.64 6.87 -7.11
CA MET A 78 -8.65 6.66 -8.56
C MET A 78 -8.22 7.91 -9.33
N ASP A 79 -6.95 8.33 -9.22
CA ASP A 79 -6.47 9.56 -9.86
C ASP A 79 -5.82 9.34 -11.25
N MET A 80 -6.45 8.50 -12.11
CA MET A 80 -6.12 8.23 -13.55
C MET A 80 -5.35 6.94 -13.91
N ARG A 81 -4.87 6.15 -12.95
CA ARG A 81 -4.49 4.72 -13.10
C ARG A 81 -4.94 4.00 -11.82
N PRO A 82 -5.21 2.68 -11.84
CA PRO A 82 -5.65 1.97 -10.64
C PRO A 82 -4.49 1.89 -9.65
N VAL A 83 -4.37 2.91 -8.82
CA VAL A 83 -3.39 3.01 -7.75
C VAL A 83 -4.13 2.71 -6.45
N LEU A 84 -3.64 1.74 -5.69
CA LEU A 84 -4.11 1.58 -4.31
C LEU A 84 -3.39 2.61 -3.43
N TYR A 85 -4.12 3.25 -2.53
CA TYR A 85 -3.51 4.03 -1.48
C TYR A 85 -3.83 3.33 -0.16
N LYS A 86 -2.93 3.46 0.80
CA LYS A 86 -3.30 3.29 2.19
C LYS A 86 -3.23 4.67 2.81
N ILE A 87 -4.31 5.44 2.65
CA ILE A 87 -4.48 6.60 3.53
C ILE A 87 -4.82 6.00 4.89
N LEU A 88 -3.80 5.73 5.71
CA LEU A 88 -4.01 5.88 7.14
C LEU A 88 -4.49 7.32 7.26
N ALA A 89 -5.76 7.48 7.66
CA ALA A 89 -6.31 8.78 7.99
C ALA A 89 -5.22 9.56 8.73
N PRO A 90 -4.97 10.84 8.39
CA PRO A 90 -4.05 11.64 9.18
C PRO A 90 -4.42 11.39 10.64
N ALA A 91 -3.44 10.98 11.46
CA ALA A 91 -3.67 10.88 12.90
C ALA A 91 -4.40 12.15 13.27
N ASN A 92 -5.66 12.02 13.73
CA ASN A 92 -6.46 13.19 14.08
C ASN A 92 -5.53 14.13 14.84
N PRO A 93 -5.34 15.39 14.40
CA PRO A 93 -4.54 16.30 15.20
C PRO A 93 -5.13 16.26 16.61
N PRO A 94 -4.28 16.23 17.67
CA PRO A 94 -4.80 16.21 19.03
C PRO A 94 -5.81 17.33 19.14
N ALA A 95 -7.02 16.99 19.59
CA ALA A 95 -8.06 17.98 19.82
C ALA A 95 -7.48 19.03 20.77
N GLU A 96 -7.43 20.29 20.33
CA GLU A 96 -7.13 21.45 21.16
C GLU A 96 -8.14 21.59 22.31
#